data_AF-A0A958SZX1-F1
#
_entry.id   AF-A0A958SZX1-F1
#
_cell.length_a   1.000
_cell.length_b   1.000
_cell.length_c   1.000
_cell.angle_alpha   90.00
_cell.angle_beta   90.00
_cell.angle_gamma   90.00
#
_symmetry.space_group_name_H-M   'P 1'
#
loop_
_entity.id
_entity.type
_entity.pdbx_description
1 polymer ?
#
loop_
_entity_poly.entity_id
_entity_poly.type
_entity_poly.pdbx_seq_one_letter_code
_entity_poly.pdbx_strand_id
1 'polypeptide(L)'
;MYAILDIETTGGKYNEEGITEIAIYKFDGHKVVDQFISLVNPERKIQEFVVNLTGINNNMLRNAPKFYEVAKRIVEITEDCIIVAHNAKFDYRILRTEFKRLGFDFKRRSLCTVELSKELIPGQPSYSLGKLSRALGIPVSDRHRASGDAMATMKLFKMLLTKDTEKYIIKDSIRTEPKFQMEPKHLEIIEQLPSITGVYYIHKSDGEIIYIGKSNNIKKRINQHFTSTQPKSKKIQLLVAAVTYEATGSELVALLKESEEIKKNKPLYNRALRRTIFTHALYSFKDDNGYINLKIDVVDGRKKPITTFSNRDSAKQFMHKAVETYSLCQKLAGIYNTKGSCFNYSIKTCHGACINKEEAESYNERVLELIEKNSYSGQNLAIIDRGREIDERSVIYIKNGIFYGVGFFDLNYQINHPEVLESLITPMQNNRDTQHIIQSYLRKNKRLKILRL
;
A
#
# COMPACT_ATOMS: atom_id res chain seq x y z
N MET A 1 -26.58 -4.36 -11.75
CA MET A 1 -26.74 -5.73 -12.28
C MET A 1 -26.51 -6.73 -11.15
N TYR A 2 -27.32 -7.78 -11.07
CA TYR A 2 -27.22 -8.81 -10.03
C TYR A 2 -26.96 -10.18 -10.65
N ALA A 3 -26.23 -11.04 -9.96
CA ALA A 3 -26.04 -12.44 -10.33
C ALA A 3 -26.56 -13.31 -9.19
N ILE A 4 -27.74 -13.88 -9.39
CA ILE A 4 -28.38 -14.75 -8.40
C ILE A 4 -27.70 -16.10 -8.44
N LEU A 5 -27.05 -16.48 -7.35
CA LEU A 5 -26.19 -17.66 -7.25
C LEU A 5 -26.78 -18.65 -6.25
N ASP A 6 -26.72 -19.92 -6.61
CA ASP A 6 -26.90 -21.05 -5.68
C ASP A 6 -25.93 -22.18 -6.08
N ILE A 7 -25.38 -22.89 -5.08
CA ILE A 7 -24.36 -23.92 -5.26
C ILE A 7 -24.72 -25.15 -4.41
N GLU A 8 -24.78 -26.29 -5.07
CA GLU A 8 -24.76 -27.58 -4.39
C GLU A 8 -23.31 -28.06 -4.22
N THR A 9 -23.03 -28.72 -3.09
CA THR A 9 -21.67 -29.15 -2.74
C THR A 9 -21.63 -30.62 -2.38
N THR A 10 -20.44 -31.22 -2.36
CA THR A 10 -20.25 -32.62 -1.93
C THR A 10 -20.59 -32.89 -0.46
N GLY A 11 -20.78 -31.84 0.35
CA GLY A 11 -20.71 -31.90 1.81
C GLY A 11 -19.28 -32.14 2.32
N GLY A 12 -19.04 -31.94 3.63
CA GLY A 12 -17.76 -32.29 4.26
C GLY A 12 -17.21 -31.30 5.26
N LYS A 13 -15.93 -31.49 5.59
CA LYS A 13 -15.18 -30.60 6.46
C LYS A 13 -14.99 -29.25 5.78
N TYR A 14 -14.94 -28.20 6.59
CA TYR A 14 -14.74 -26.82 6.14
C TYR A 14 -13.47 -26.69 5.27
N ASN A 15 -13.60 -26.15 4.06
CA ASN A 15 -12.60 -25.97 2.98
C ASN A 15 -12.25 -27.21 2.16
N GLU A 16 -12.79 -28.38 2.51
CA GLU A 16 -12.61 -29.64 1.77
C GLU A 16 -13.85 -29.98 0.92
N GLU A 17 -14.84 -29.09 0.84
CA GLU A 17 -16.00 -29.28 -0.02
C GLU A 17 -15.64 -29.01 -1.50
N GLY A 18 -16.38 -29.63 -2.42
CA GLY A 18 -16.33 -29.34 -3.86
C GLY A 18 -17.71 -29.00 -4.43
N ILE A 19 -17.75 -28.21 -5.50
CA ILE A 19 -19.01 -27.86 -6.19
C ILE A 19 -19.51 -29.06 -7.00
N THR A 20 -20.78 -29.43 -6.82
CA THR A 20 -21.46 -30.49 -7.58
C THR A 20 -22.47 -29.94 -8.59
N GLU A 21 -23.08 -28.80 -8.29
CA GLU A 21 -23.94 -28.05 -9.20
C GLU A 21 -23.81 -26.56 -8.91
N ILE A 22 -23.88 -25.73 -9.95
CA ILE A 22 -23.90 -24.28 -9.84
C ILE A 22 -24.99 -23.72 -10.76
N ALA A 23 -25.77 -22.78 -10.23
CA ALA A 23 -26.73 -22.00 -11.00
C ALA A 23 -26.51 -20.51 -10.80
N ILE A 24 -26.46 -19.76 -11.90
CA ILE A 24 -26.29 -18.31 -11.93
C ILE A 24 -27.33 -17.72 -12.87
N TYR A 25 -28.20 -16.85 -12.36
CA TYR A 25 -29.10 -16.03 -13.18
C TYR A 25 -28.65 -14.56 -13.13
N LYS A 26 -28.27 -14.00 -14.26
CA LYS A 26 -27.95 -12.57 -14.39
C LYS A 26 -29.26 -11.79 -14.50
N PHE A 27 -29.48 -10.87 -13.58
CA PHE A 27 -30.76 -10.21 -13.35
C PHE A 27 -30.57 -8.69 -13.29
N ASP A 28 -31.34 -7.95 -14.10
CA ASP A 28 -31.22 -6.49 -14.21
C ASP A 28 -32.00 -5.71 -13.13
N GLY A 29 -32.75 -6.41 -12.28
CA GLY A 29 -33.71 -5.83 -11.33
C GLY A 29 -35.17 -6.07 -11.72
N HIS A 30 -35.42 -6.37 -13.00
CA HIS A 30 -36.75 -6.60 -13.56
C HIS A 30 -36.90 -7.99 -14.18
N LYS A 31 -35.91 -8.42 -14.99
CA LYS A 31 -35.89 -9.69 -15.73
C LYS A 31 -34.49 -10.34 -15.74
N VAL A 32 -34.47 -11.64 -16.05
CA VAL A 32 -33.23 -12.37 -16.31
C VAL A 32 -32.73 -11.98 -17.70
N VAL A 33 -31.45 -11.65 -17.81
CA VAL A 33 -30.79 -11.23 -19.05
C VAL A 33 -29.74 -12.23 -19.53
N ASP A 34 -29.28 -13.13 -18.66
CA ASP A 34 -28.35 -14.22 -18.97
C ASP A 34 -28.49 -15.32 -17.90
N GLN A 35 -28.12 -16.56 -18.23
CA GLN A 35 -28.11 -17.66 -17.26
C GLN A 35 -26.97 -18.66 -17.52
N PHE A 36 -26.51 -19.30 -16.45
CA PHE A 36 -25.54 -20.39 -16.48
C PHE A 36 -25.92 -21.44 -15.44
N ILE A 37 -26.14 -22.67 -15.88
CA ILE A 37 -26.47 -23.80 -15.00
C ILE A 37 -25.61 -24.97 -15.45
N SER A 38 -24.90 -25.60 -14.51
CA SER A 38 -24.05 -26.75 -14.81
C SER A 38 -23.91 -27.66 -13.60
N LEU A 39 -23.93 -28.97 -13.84
CA LEU A 39 -23.25 -29.90 -12.96
C LEU A 39 -21.75 -29.65 -13.04
N VAL A 40 -21.03 -29.94 -11.96
CA VAL A 40 -19.57 -29.79 -11.90
C VAL A 40 -18.99 -31.06 -11.30
N ASN A 41 -17.96 -31.60 -11.93
CA ASN A 41 -17.20 -32.71 -11.36
C ASN A 41 -16.28 -32.17 -10.25
N PRO A 42 -16.52 -32.53 -8.96
CA PRO A 42 -15.74 -32.01 -7.83
C PRO A 42 -14.42 -32.76 -7.61
N GLU A 43 -14.13 -33.74 -8.47
CA GLU A 43 -12.97 -34.65 -8.41
C GLU A 43 -12.85 -35.39 -7.06
N ARG A 44 -13.98 -35.58 -6.37
CA ARG A 44 -14.10 -36.28 -5.09
C ARG A 44 -15.49 -36.90 -4.95
N LYS A 45 -15.64 -37.82 -3.98
CA LYS A 45 -16.93 -38.47 -3.73
C LYS A 45 -17.91 -37.51 -3.04
N ILE A 46 -19.16 -37.48 -3.51
CA ILE A 46 -20.27 -36.85 -2.81
C ILE A 46 -20.71 -37.72 -1.62
N GLN A 47 -21.06 -37.10 -0.50
CA GLN A 47 -21.55 -37.81 0.68
C GLN A 47 -22.98 -38.29 0.51
N GLU A 48 -23.30 -39.46 1.05
CA GLU A 48 -24.59 -40.13 0.85
C GLU A 48 -25.80 -39.27 1.25
N PHE A 49 -25.69 -38.52 2.35
CA PHE A 49 -26.77 -37.65 2.79
C PHE A 49 -27.06 -36.51 1.79
N VAL A 50 -26.04 -36.02 1.07
CA VAL A 50 -26.20 -34.98 0.04
C VAL A 50 -26.85 -35.57 -1.20
N VAL A 51 -26.49 -36.80 -1.58
CA VAL A 51 -27.13 -37.52 -2.69
C VAL A 51 -28.63 -37.65 -2.42
N ASN A 52 -29.00 -38.06 -1.22
CA ASN A 52 -30.40 -38.19 -0.81
C ASN A 52 -31.14 -36.84 -0.78
N LEU A 53 -30.44 -35.75 -0.50
CA LEU A 53 -31.03 -34.41 -0.44
C LEU A 53 -31.24 -33.79 -1.82
N THR A 54 -30.24 -33.88 -2.69
CA THR A 54 -30.17 -33.16 -3.98
C THR A 54 -30.54 -34.02 -5.18
N GLY A 55 -30.52 -35.35 -5.03
CA GLY A 55 -30.63 -36.31 -6.12
C GLY A 55 -29.37 -36.40 -7.01
N ILE A 56 -28.33 -35.61 -6.74
CA ILE A 56 -27.09 -35.60 -7.51
C ILE A 56 -26.18 -36.73 -7.01
N ASN A 57 -25.88 -37.69 -7.88
CA ASN A 57 -25.04 -38.85 -7.55
C ASN A 57 -23.67 -38.82 -8.26
N ASN A 58 -22.72 -39.64 -7.78
CA ASN A 58 -21.38 -39.73 -8.35
C ASN A 58 -21.34 -40.08 -9.85
N ASN A 59 -22.35 -40.81 -10.37
CA ASN A 59 -22.41 -41.17 -11.78
C ASN A 59 -22.74 -39.97 -12.67
N MET A 60 -23.64 -39.09 -12.22
CA MET A 60 -23.97 -37.83 -12.91
C MET A 60 -22.74 -36.91 -12.98
N LEU A 61 -21.97 -36.85 -11.90
CA LEU A 61 -20.82 -35.94 -11.78
C LEU A 61 -19.58 -36.43 -12.55
N ARG A 62 -19.49 -37.74 -12.84
CA ARG A 62 -18.32 -38.32 -13.52
C ARG A 62 -18.05 -37.68 -14.89
N ASN A 63 -19.10 -37.42 -15.64
CA ASN A 63 -19.03 -36.85 -17.00
C ASN A 63 -19.32 -35.34 -17.02
N ALA A 64 -19.58 -34.73 -15.86
CA ALA A 64 -19.76 -33.29 -15.74
C ALA A 64 -18.42 -32.57 -15.98
N PRO A 65 -18.44 -31.32 -16.48
CA PRO A 65 -17.22 -30.54 -16.62
C PRO A 65 -16.57 -30.31 -15.26
N LYS A 66 -15.25 -30.31 -15.21
CA LYS A 66 -14.49 -29.89 -14.03
C LYS A 66 -14.58 -28.38 -13.85
N PHE A 67 -14.32 -27.91 -12.63
CA PHE A 67 -14.49 -26.49 -12.32
C PHE A 67 -13.68 -25.56 -13.24
N TYR A 68 -12.44 -25.92 -13.61
CA TYR A 68 -11.62 -25.10 -14.50
C TYR A 68 -12.20 -24.94 -15.91
N GLU A 69 -13.02 -25.89 -16.38
CA GLU A 69 -13.65 -25.84 -17.70
C GLU A 69 -14.79 -24.82 -17.75
N VAL A 70 -15.46 -24.61 -16.61
CA VAL A 70 -16.58 -23.66 -16.47
C VAL A 70 -16.17 -22.32 -15.84
N ALA A 71 -14.97 -22.24 -15.26
CA ALA A 71 -14.49 -21.08 -14.51
C ALA A 71 -14.55 -19.77 -15.32
N LYS A 72 -14.14 -19.80 -16.60
CA LYS A 72 -14.19 -18.62 -17.48
C LYS A 72 -15.62 -18.09 -17.63
N ARG A 73 -16.58 -18.98 -17.90
CA ARG A 73 -17.98 -18.59 -18.08
C ARG A 73 -18.57 -17.99 -16.81
N ILE A 74 -18.20 -18.52 -15.64
CA ILE A 74 -18.61 -17.99 -14.34
C ILE A 74 -18.06 -16.58 -14.11
N VAL A 75 -16.79 -16.32 -14.46
CA VAL A 75 -16.21 -14.97 -14.37
C VAL A 75 -16.96 -13.99 -15.27
N GLU A 76 -17.21 -14.37 -16.52
CA GLU A 76 -17.90 -13.53 -17.52
C GLU A 76 -19.33 -13.19 -17.11
N ILE A 77 -20.13 -14.17 -16.68
CA ILE A 77 -21.53 -13.92 -16.31
C ILE A 77 -21.65 -13.08 -15.03
N THR A 78 -20.65 -13.15 -14.14
CA THR A 78 -20.61 -12.42 -12.87
C THR A 78 -19.82 -11.11 -12.93
N GLU A 79 -19.28 -10.73 -14.08
CA GLU A 79 -18.56 -9.47 -14.27
C GLU A 79 -19.49 -8.27 -14.03
N ASP A 80 -18.99 -7.27 -13.29
CA ASP A 80 -19.75 -6.08 -12.85
C ASP A 80 -21.11 -6.37 -12.17
N CYS A 81 -21.28 -7.57 -11.61
CA CYS A 81 -22.49 -7.98 -10.90
C CYS A 81 -22.28 -8.03 -9.38
N ILE A 82 -23.36 -7.79 -8.64
CA ILE A 82 -23.46 -8.15 -7.22
C ILE A 82 -23.97 -9.59 -7.14
N ILE A 83 -23.23 -10.47 -6.49
CA ILE A 83 -23.68 -11.82 -6.20
C ILE A 83 -24.83 -11.75 -5.19
N VAL A 84 -25.93 -12.43 -5.44
CA VAL A 84 -27.06 -12.51 -4.51
C VAL A 84 -27.34 -13.97 -4.25
N ALA A 85 -27.35 -14.38 -3.00
CA ALA A 85 -27.58 -15.79 -2.63
C ALA A 85 -28.33 -15.90 -1.30
N HIS A 86 -29.06 -17.00 -1.12
CA HIS A 86 -29.80 -17.28 0.10
C HIS A 86 -28.89 -17.99 1.11
N ASN A 87 -28.24 -17.20 1.97
CA ASN A 87 -27.05 -17.55 2.76
C ASN A 87 -25.72 -17.35 2.02
N ALA A 88 -25.56 -16.18 1.40
CA ALA A 88 -24.42 -15.84 0.54
C ALA A 88 -23.02 -16.10 1.11
N LYS A 89 -22.84 -16.09 2.44
CA LYS A 89 -21.55 -16.44 3.07
C LYS A 89 -21.09 -17.86 2.71
N PHE A 90 -22.02 -18.80 2.56
CA PHE A 90 -21.72 -20.18 2.22
C PHE A 90 -21.32 -20.31 0.75
N ASP A 91 -22.21 -19.97 -0.19
CA ASP A 91 -21.99 -20.12 -1.64
C ASP A 91 -20.77 -19.34 -2.10
N TYR A 92 -20.66 -18.08 -1.65
CA TYR A 92 -19.55 -17.22 -2.04
C TYR A 92 -18.20 -17.75 -1.53
N ARG A 93 -18.16 -18.34 -0.33
CA ARG A 93 -16.95 -19.00 0.18
C ARG A 93 -16.56 -20.18 -0.70
N ILE A 94 -17.51 -21.06 -1.02
CA ILE A 94 -17.24 -22.25 -1.85
C ILE A 94 -16.72 -21.83 -3.23
N LEU A 95 -17.37 -20.85 -3.85
CA LEU A 95 -16.95 -20.32 -5.15
C LEU A 95 -15.53 -19.74 -5.10
N ARG A 96 -15.22 -18.93 -4.08
CA ARG A 96 -13.87 -18.38 -3.88
C ARG A 96 -12.83 -19.47 -3.65
N THR A 97 -13.18 -20.53 -2.93
CA THR A 97 -12.26 -21.66 -2.69
C THR A 97 -11.90 -22.35 -3.99
N GLU A 98 -12.86 -22.63 -4.88
CA GLU A 98 -12.57 -23.26 -6.16
C GLU A 98 -11.71 -22.36 -7.07
N PHE A 99 -12.01 -21.07 -7.18
CA PHE A 99 -11.16 -20.15 -7.93
C PHE A 99 -9.76 -20.00 -7.33
N LYS A 100 -9.63 -20.01 -6.00
CA LYS A 100 -8.33 -19.98 -5.33
C LYS A 100 -7.50 -21.22 -5.65
N ARG A 101 -8.11 -22.40 -5.79
CA ARG A 101 -7.42 -23.64 -6.23
C ARG A 101 -6.86 -23.50 -7.65
N LEU A 102 -7.48 -22.67 -8.49
CA LEU A 102 -6.98 -22.32 -9.83
C LEU A 102 -5.97 -21.16 -9.83
N GLY A 103 -5.63 -20.58 -8.68
CA GLY A 103 -4.75 -19.41 -8.58
C GLY A 103 -5.42 -18.07 -8.95
N PHE A 104 -6.76 -18.04 -9.06
CA PHE A 104 -7.51 -16.82 -9.35
C PHE A 104 -8.16 -16.25 -8.08
N ASP A 105 -7.88 -14.97 -7.76
CA ASP A 105 -8.51 -14.29 -6.62
C ASP A 105 -9.89 -13.76 -6.99
N PHE A 106 -10.90 -14.64 -6.96
CA PHE A 106 -12.28 -14.27 -7.25
C PHE A 106 -12.82 -13.30 -6.19
N LYS A 107 -13.13 -12.09 -6.62
CA LYS A 107 -13.67 -11.01 -5.78
C LYS A 107 -14.85 -10.34 -6.47
N ARG A 108 -16.02 -10.48 -5.87
CA ARG A 108 -17.28 -9.81 -6.18
C ARG A 108 -17.94 -9.34 -4.88
N ARG A 109 -18.88 -8.40 -5.01
CA ARG A 109 -19.76 -8.05 -3.88
C ARG A 109 -20.83 -9.12 -3.73
N SER A 110 -21.32 -9.30 -2.51
CA SER A 110 -22.36 -10.29 -2.22
C SER A 110 -23.45 -9.70 -1.32
N LEU A 111 -24.71 -9.99 -1.61
CA LEU A 111 -25.86 -9.71 -0.76
C LEU A 111 -26.50 -11.01 -0.30
N CYS A 112 -26.86 -11.05 0.98
CA CYS A 112 -27.52 -12.20 1.59
C CYS A 112 -29.02 -11.94 1.73
N THR A 113 -29.85 -12.71 1.02
CA THR A 113 -31.31 -12.52 1.12
C THR A 113 -31.88 -12.88 2.48
N VAL A 114 -31.18 -13.71 3.28
CA VAL A 114 -31.58 -14.01 4.67
C VAL A 114 -31.48 -12.78 5.55
N GLU A 115 -30.36 -12.04 5.44
CA GLU A 115 -30.13 -10.82 6.21
C GLU A 115 -31.13 -9.74 5.77
N LEU A 116 -31.28 -9.53 4.46
CA LEU A 116 -32.27 -8.59 3.91
C LEU A 116 -33.72 -8.93 4.29
N SER A 117 -34.08 -10.21 4.33
CA SER A 117 -35.43 -10.63 4.71
C SER A 117 -35.73 -10.36 6.17
N LYS A 118 -34.76 -10.55 7.09
CA LYS A 118 -34.95 -10.24 8.51
C LYS A 118 -35.20 -8.76 8.76
N GLU A 119 -34.58 -7.91 7.95
CA GLU A 119 -34.69 -6.46 8.06
C GLU A 119 -35.98 -5.94 7.40
N LEU A 120 -36.25 -6.34 6.15
CA LEU A 120 -37.35 -5.81 5.34
C LEU A 120 -38.68 -6.54 5.55
N ILE A 121 -38.64 -7.75 6.11
CA ILE A 121 -39.82 -8.60 6.37
C ILE A 121 -39.68 -9.23 7.77
N PRO A 122 -39.65 -8.43 8.84
CA PRO A 122 -39.52 -8.95 10.19
C PRO A 122 -40.73 -9.80 10.60
N GLY A 123 -40.56 -10.65 11.62
CA GLY A 123 -41.65 -11.44 12.20
C GLY A 123 -41.96 -12.77 11.51
N GLN A 124 -41.15 -13.22 10.55
CA GLN A 124 -41.35 -14.51 9.90
C GLN A 124 -40.96 -15.69 10.83
N PRO A 125 -41.73 -16.80 10.86
CA PRO A 125 -41.43 -17.97 11.70
C PRO A 125 -40.09 -18.65 11.37
N SER A 126 -39.63 -18.52 10.13
CA SER A 126 -38.34 -19.02 9.69
C SER A 126 -37.87 -18.30 8.43
N TYR A 127 -36.56 -18.07 8.34
CA TYR A 127 -35.92 -17.42 7.19
C TYR A 127 -35.15 -18.41 6.30
N SER A 128 -35.37 -19.73 6.45
CA SER A 128 -34.85 -20.68 5.47
C SER A 128 -35.62 -20.55 4.16
N LEU A 129 -34.94 -20.67 3.02
CA LEU A 129 -35.52 -20.40 1.70
C LEU A 129 -36.85 -21.10 1.50
N GLY A 130 -36.91 -22.39 1.85
CA GLY A 130 -38.10 -23.20 1.70
C GLY A 130 -39.29 -22.80 2.57
N LYS A 131 -39.06 -22.40 3.83
CA LYS A 131 -40.16 -21.98 4.73
C LYS A 131 -40.58 -20.54 4.44
N LEU A 132 -39.61 -19.67 4.19
CA LEU A 132 -39.84 -18.27 3.87
C LEU A 132 -40.57 -18.11 2.53
N SER A 133 -40.14 -18.82 1.49
CA SER A 133 -40.81 -18.80 0.19
C SER A 133 -42.28 -19.23 0.30
N ARG A 134 -42.56 -20.28 1.10
CA ARG A 134 -43.94 -20.73 1.35
C ARG A 134 -44.77 -19.68 2.07
N ALA A 135 -44.24 -19.06 3.13
CA ALA A 135 -44.93 -18.03 3.88
C ALA A 135 -45.26 -16.79 3.02
N LEU A 136 -44.43 -16.51 2.01
CA LEU A 136 -44.55 -15.36 1.12
C LEU A 136 -45.26 -15.70 -0.22
N GLY A 137 -45.75 -16.94 -0.38
CA GLY A 137 -46.44 -17.37 -1.60
C GLY A 137 -45.54 -17.50 -2.84
N ILE A 138 -44.23 -17.64 -2.67
CA ILE A 138 -43.27 -17.81 -3.77
C ILE A 138 -43.27 -19.30 -4.18
N PRO A 139 -43.64 -19.63 -5.43
CA PRO A 139 -43.60 -21.01 -5.89
C PRO A 139 -42.15 -21.46 -6.08
N VAL A 140 -41.81 -22.56 -5.41
CA VAL A 140 -40.52 -23.25 -5.48
C VAL A 140 -40.72 -24.58 -6.21
N SER A 141 -40.11 -24.73 -7.38
CA SER A 141 -39.99 -25.98 -8.12
C SER A 141 -38.56 -26.51 -7.96
N ASP A 142 -38.38 -27.84 -7.98
CA ASP A 142 -37.06 -28.50 -7.91
C ASP A 142 -36.21 -28.08 -6.70
N ARG A 143 -36.77 -28.26 -5.50
CA ARG A 143 -36.06 -27.96 -4.24
C ARG A 143 -34.79 -28.81 -4.13
N HIS A 144 -33.71 -28.24 -3.60
CA HIS A 144 -32.39 -28.89 -3.46
C HIS A 144 -31.71 -29.17 -4.80
N ARG A 145 -32.08 -28.38 -5.82
CA ARG A 145 -31.34 -28.21 -7.06
C ARG A 145 -30.95 -26.76 -7.14
N ALA A 146 -29.70 -26.50 -7.53
CA ALA A 146 -29.17 -25.15 -7.54
C ALA A 146 -30.04 -24.22 -8.43
N SER A 147 -30.53 -24.73 -9.57
CA SER A 147 -31.37 -23.96 -10.47
C SER A 147 -32.72 -23.56 -9.88
N GLY A 148 -33.35 -24.46 -9.10
CA GLY A 148 -34.65 -24.23 -8.46
C GLY A 148 -34.53 -23.25 -7.30
N ASP A 149 -33.51 -23.44 -6.45
CA ASP A 149 -33.27 -22.61 -5.28
C ASP A 149 -32.74 -21.20 -5.67
N ALA A 150 -31.90 -21.07 -6.70
CA ALA A 150 -31.53 -19.77 -7.25
C ALA A 150 -32.75 -19.02 -7.84
N MET A 151 -33.68 -19.71 -8.50
CA MET A 151 -34.91 -19.10 -9.04
C MET A 151 -35.84 -18.61 -7.92
N ALA A 152 -36.01 -19.41 -6.86
CA ALA A 152 -36.76 -19.00 -5.68
C ALA A 152 -36.10 -17.78 -5.00
N THR A 153 -34.77 -17.79 -4.88
CA THR A 153 -33.98 -16.67 -4.36
C THR A 153 -34.15 -15.41 -5.20
N MET A 154 -34.17 -15.51 -6.53
CA MET A 154 -34.43 -14.37 -7.42
C MET A 154 -35.81 -13.76 -7.18
N LYS A 155 -36.86 -14.58 -7.07
CA LYS A 155 -38.23 -14.12 -6.80
C LYS A 155 -38.33 -13.44 -5.45
N LEU A 156 -37.70 -14.02 -4.42
CA LEU A 156 -37.59 -13.42 -3.09
C LEU A 156 -36.88 -12.07 -3.16
N PHE A 157 -35.72 -12.02 -3.83
CA PHE A 157 -34.94 -10.80 -3.97
C PHE A 157 -35.70 -9.69 -4.72
N LYS A 158 -36.42 -10.04 -5.79
CA LYS A 158 -37.30 -9.09 -6.50
C LYS A 158 -38.36 -8.50 -5.57
N MET A 159 -38.95 -9.30 -4.68
CA MET A 159 -39.89 -8.80 -3.69
C MET A 159 -39.22 -7.92 -2.62
N LEU A 160 -38.00 -8.26 -2.19
CA LEU A 160 -37.22 -7.44 -1.25
C LEU A 160 -36.86 -6.08 -1.87
N LEU A 161 -36.49 -6.03 -3.15
CA LEU A 161 -36.26 -4.78 -3.88
C LEU A 161 -37.50 -3.87 -3.92
N THR A 162 -38.70 -4.45 -4.00
CA THR A 162 -39.96 -3.70 -3.93
C THR A 162 -40.25 -3.20 -2.52
N LYS A 163 -39.99 -4.01 -1.49
CA LYS A 163 -40.21 -3.66 -0.07
C LYS A 163 -39.19 -2.67 0.49
N ASP A 164 -38.03 -2.57 -0.15
CA ASP A 164 -36.99 -1.61 0.16
C ASP A 164 -37.38 -0.19 -0.31
N THR A 165 -38.34 0.41 0.41
CA THR A 165 -38.88 1.76 0.14
C THR A 165 -37.82 2.84 0.37
N GLU A 166 -36.99 2.65 1.38
CA GLU A 166 -35.83 3.50 1.69
C GLU A 166 -34.66 3.28 0.73
N LYS A 167 -34.78 2.34 -0.22
CA LYS A 167 -33.75 1.99 -1.19
C LYS A 167 -32.44 1.61 -0.52
N TYR A 168 -32.43 1.03 0.69
CA TYR A 168 -31.24 0.52 1.37
C TYR A 168 -30.44 -0.48 0.53
N ILE A 169 -31.07 -1.39 -0.21
CA ILE A 169 -30.39 -2.35 -1.10
C ILE A 169 -29.64 -1.61 -2.22
N ILE A 170 -30.27 -0.57 -2.78
CA ILE A 170 -29.64 0.26 -3.82
C ILE A 170 -28.60 1.20 -3.19
N LYS A 171 -28.91 1.85 -2.06
CA LYS A 171 -28.02 2.73 -1.31
C LYS A 171 -26.82 1.97 -0.75
N ASP A 172 -26.94 0.72 -0.35
CA ASP A 172 -25.84 -0.15 0.08
C ASP A 172 -25.08 -0.67 -1.13
N SER A 173 -25.76 -0.99 -2.24
CA SER A 173 -25.06 -1.22 -3.51
C SER A 173 -24.30 0.01 -4.02
N ILE A 174 -24.70 1.23 -3.64
CA ILE A 174 -24.02 2.50 -3.98
C ILE A 174 -23.00 2.89 -2.89
N ARG A 175 -23.26 2.65 -1.60
CA ARG A 175 -22.36 2.93 -0.46
C ARG A 175 -21.21 1.92 -0.39
N THR A 176 -21.50 0.69 -0.75
CA THR A 176 -20.56 -0.45 -0.82
C THR A 176 -20.08 -0.67 -2.28
N GLU A 177 -20.53 0.16 -3.23
CA GLU A 177 -19.70 0.70 -4.32
C GLU A 177 -18.95 1.97 -3.86
N PRO A 178 -17.83 1.86 -3.15
CA PRO A 178 -16.75 2.76 -3.45
C PRO A 178 -16.03 2.18 -4.68
N LYS A 179 -16.68 2.15 -5.85
CA LYS A 179 -16.05 2.99 -6.86
C LYS A 179 -16.28 4.36 -6.28
N PHE A 180 -15.28 4.84 -5.58
CA PHE A 180 -14.92 6.23 -5.51
C PHE A 180 -15.88 7.08 -6.34
N GLN A 181 -17.03 7.45 -5.78
CA GLN A 181 -17.62 8.72 -6.15
C GLN A 181 -16.74 9.75 -5.47
N MET A 182 -15.53 9.82 -6.01
CA MET A 182 -15.01 11.09 -6.41
C MET A 182 -16.15 11.82 -7.07
N GLU A 183 -16.58 12.89 -6.41
CA GLU A 183 -17.26 14.00 -7.06
C GLU A 183 -16.73 14.12 -8.51
N PRO A 184 -17.57 14.30 -9.54
CA PRO A 184 -17.10 14.36 -10.94
C PRO A 184 -15.86 15.24 -11.12
N LYS A 185 -15.80 16.36 -10.40
CA LYS A 185 -14.63 17.25 -10.31
C LYS A 185 -13.31 16.53 -9.95
N HIS A 186 -13.32 15.55 -9.05
CA HIS A 186 -12.13 14.81 -8.66
C HIS A 186 -11.69 13.80 -9.74
N LEU A 187 -12.63 13.18 -10.46
CA LEU A 187 -12.31 12.31 -11.60
C LEU A 187 -11.67 13.13 -12.73
N GLU A 188 -12.27 14.27 -13.07
CA GLU A 188 -11.72 15.22 -14.04
C GLU A 188 -10.30 15.66 -13.66
N ILE A 189 -10.08 16.03 -12.39
CA ILE A 189 -8.74 16.35 -11.87
C ILE A 189 -7.76 15.19 -12.09
N ILE A 190 -8.16 13.94 -11.81
CA ILE A 190 -7.27 12.77 -11.98
C ILE A 190 -6.97 12.49 -13.44
N GLU A 191 -7.94 12.65 -14.33
CA GLU A 191 -7.75 12.41 -15.76
C GLU A 191 -6.68 13.32 -16.35
N GLN A 192 -6.67 14.58 -15.93
CA GLN A 192 -5.69 15.60 -16.35
C GLN A 192 -4.28 15.40 -15.78
N LEU A 193 -4.12 14.60 -14.71
CA LEU A 193 -2.82 14.42 -14.07
C LEU A 193 -1.93 13.37 -14.78
N PRO A 194 -0.62 13.64 -14.93
CA PRO A 194 0.31 12.71 -15.54
C PRO A 194 0.81 11.62 -14.57
N SER A 195 1.28 10.51 -15.15
CA SER A 195 1.90 9.39 -14.42
C SER A 195 3.42 9.55 -14.29
N ILE A 196 3.87 10.71 -13.79
CA ILE A 196 5.29 11.06 -13.67
C ILE A 196 5.75 11.14 -12.20
N THR A 197 7.06 11.21 -11.99
CA THR A 197 7.69 11.48 -10.69
C THR A 197 7.77 12.99 -10.45
N GLY A 198 7.33 13.44 -9.28
CA GLY A 198 7.37 14.85 -8.94
C GLY A 198 6.66 15.22 -7.64
N VAL A 199 6.48 16.53 -7.48
CA VAL A 199 5.74 17.17 -6.38
C VAL A 199 4.38 17.61 -6.90
N TYR A 200 3.34 17.49 -6.07
CA TYR A 200 2.00 17.93 -6.38
C TYR A 200 1.44 18.81 -5.28
N TYR A 201 0.58 19.75 -5.68
CA TYR A 201 0.00 20.77 -4.83
C TYR A 201 -1.52 20.68 -4.94
N ILE A 202 -2.20 20.55 -3.81
CA ILE A 202 -3.66 20.51 -3.76
C ILE A 202 -4.15 21.88 -3.32
N HIS A 203 -4.99 22.48 -4.14
CA HIS A 203 -5.56 23.81 -3.95
C HIS A 203 -7.03 23.73 -3.56
N LYS A 204 -7.48 24.67 -2.72
CA LYS A 204 -8.90 24.92 -2.50
C LYS A 204 -9.42 25.98 -3.48
N SER A 205 -10.71 26.31 -3.41
CA SER A 205 -11.41 27.14 -4.42
C SER A 205 -10.88 28.56 -4.60
N ASP A 206 -10.20 29.13 -3.60
CA ASP A 206 -9.58 30.47 -3.69
C ASP A 206 -8.10 30.43 -4.13
N GLY A 207 -7.59 29.25 -4.50
CA GLY A 207 -6.20 29.04 -4.92
C GLY A 207 -5.22 28.69 -3.80
N GLU A 208 -5.60 28.75 -2.52
CA GLU A 208 -4.69 28.43 -1.40
C GLU A 208 -4.25 26.96 -1.43
N ILE A 209 -2.95 26.72 -1.22
CA ILE A 209 -2.38 25.37 -1.12
C ILE A 209 -2.71 24.77 0.25
N ILE A 210 -3.56 23.75 0.26
CA ILE A 210 -3.97 23.05 1.49
C ILE A 210 -3.11 21.82 1.78
N TYR A 211 -2.48 21.24 0.77
CA TYR A 211 -1.63 20.06 0.91
C TYR A 211 -0.55 20.00 -0.19
N ILE A 212 0.65 19.60 0.17
CA ILE A 212 1.77 19.34 -0.75
C ILE A 212 2.24 17.91 -0.54
N GLY A 213 2.52 17.18 -1.61
CA GLY A 213 3.08 15.84 -1.51
C GLY A 213 4.00 15.48 -2.66
N LYS A 214 4.82 14.44 -2.48
CA LYS A 214 5.62 13.82 -3.54
C LYS A 214 5.13 12.44 -3.95
N SER A 215 5.45 12.03 -5.17
CA SER A 215 5.24 10.66 -5.66
C SER A 215 6.18 10.30 -6.81
N ASN A 216 6.45 9.01 -6.99
CA ASN A 216 7.00 8.46 -8.23
C ASN A 216 5.94 8.32 -9.34
N ASN A 217 4.66 8.42 -8.98
CA ASN A 217 3.53 8.49 -9.89
C ASN A 217 2.45 9.39 -9.26
N ILE A 218 2.37 10.63 -9.73
CA ILE A 218 1.49 11.67 -9.16
C ILE A 218 0.02 11.25 -9.32
N LYS A 219 -0.41 10.85 -10.52
CA LYS A 219 -1.78 10.39 -10.79
C LYS A 219 -2.23 9.30 -9.81
N LYS A 220 -1.41 8.26 -9.62
CA LYS A 220 -1.68 7.15 -8.67
C LYS A 220 -1.79 7.65 -7.23
N ARG A 221 -0.95 8.60 -6.83
CA ARG A 221 -0.94 9.13 -5.46
C ARG A 221 -2.13 10.04 -5.17
N ILE A 222 -2.53 10.87 -6.12
CA ILE A 222 -3.75 11.68 -6.01
C ILE A 222 -4.98 10.79 -5.96
N ASN A 223 -5.04 9.76 -6.81
CA ASN A 223 -6.08 8.74 -6.71
C ASN A 223 -6.14 8.19 -5.27
N GLN A 224 -5.03 7.76 -4.67
CA GLN A 224 -5.01 7.32 -3.27
C GLN A 224 -5.59 8.35 -2.27
N HIS A 225 -5.33 9.64 -2.45
CA HIS A 225 -5.91 10.68 -1.59
C HIS A 225 -7.41 10.81 -1.75
N PHE A 226 -7.91 10.76 -2.99
CA PHE A 226 -9.33 10.92 -3.30
C PHE A 226 -10.15 9.66 -3.03
N THR A 227 -9.47 8.52 -2.86
CA THR A 227 -10.07 7.22 -2.61
C THR A 227 -10.03 6.81 -1.13
N SER A 228 -9.03 7.28 -0.38
CA SER A 228 -8.84 6.94 1.03
C SER A 228 -10.00 7.38 1.94
N THR A 229 -10.31 6.55 2.93
CA THR A 229 -11.29 6.82 4.00
C THR A 229 -10.68 7.47 5.23
N GLN A 230 -9.37 7.73 5.26
CA GLN A 230 -8.71 8.36 6.40
C GLN A 230 -9.21 9.79 6.65
N PRO A 231 -9.29 10.26 7.91
CA PRO A 231 -9.84 11.59 8.24
C PRO A 231 -9.17 12.75 7.50
N LYS A 232 -7.86 12.69 7.29
CA LYS A 232 -7.11 13.69 6.53
C LYS A 232 -7.54 13.71 5.05
N SER A 233 -7.61 12.55 4.43
CA SER A 233 -8.02 12.39 3.03
C SER A 233 -9.44 12.86 2.80
N LYS A 234 -10.37 12.56 3.72
CA LYS A 234 -11.74 13.07 3.66
C LYS A 234 -11.81 14.60 3.70
N LYS A 235 -11.01 15.25 4.55
CA LYS A 235 -10.92 16.72 4.59
C LYS A 235 -10.34 17.31 3.30
N ILE A 236 -9.32 16.67 2.73
CA ILE A 236 -8.75 17.05 1.43
C ILE A 236 -9.80 16.92 0.32
N GLN A 237 -10.54 15.81 0.26
CA GLN A 237 -11.63 15.57 -0.70
C GLN A 237 -12.71 16.65 -0.63
N LEU A 238 -13.04 17.14 0.57
CA LEU A 238 -14.06 18.19 0.72
C LEU A 238 -13.60 19.55 0.19
N LEU A 239 -12.32 19.89 0.40
CA LEU A 239 -11.80 21.23 0.10
C LEU A 239 -11.15 21.36 -1.28
N VAL A 240 -10.75 20.25 -1.91
CA VAL A 240 -10.02 20.31 -3.17
C VAL A 240 -10.88 20.91 -4.29
N ALA A 241 -10.27 21.86 -5.00
CA ALA A 241 -10.79 22.48 -6.21
C ALA A 241 -9.88 22.24 -7.41
N ALA A 242 -8.56 22.19 -7.20
CA ALA A 242 -7.58 21.92 -8.26
C ALA A 242 -6.35 21.19 -7.73
N VAL A 243 -5.65 20.48 -8.61
CA VAL A 243 -4.33 19.91 -8.32
C VAL A 243 -3.35 20.35 -9.38
N THR A 244 -2.27 21.00 -8.97
CA THR A 244 -1.14 21.32 -9.84
C THR A 244 0.05 20.43 -9.49
N TYR A 245 1.05 20.37 -10.36
CA TYR A 245 2.21 19.52 -10.17
C TYR A 245 3.47 20.11 -10.79
N GLU A 246 4.59 19.58 -10.35
CA GLU A 246 5.92 19.88 -10.87
C GLU A 246 6.69 18.58 -11.07
N ALA A 247 7.07 18.32 -12.32
CA ALA A 247 7.86 17.16 -12.69
C ALA A 247 9.28 17.28 -12.13
N THR A 248 9.81 16.20 -11.56
CA THR A 248 11.21 16.17 -11.08
C THR A 248 12.03 15.05 -11.68
N GLY A 249 11.42 13.98 -12.20
CA GLY A 249 12.13 12.83 -12.76
C GLY A 249 12.81 11.92 -11.73
N SER A 250 13.47 12.53 -10.75
CA SER A 250 14.14 11.90 -9.62
C SER A 250 13.28 11.96 -8.35
N GLU A 251 13.23 10.85 -7.63
CA GLU A 251 12.60 10.79 -6.30
C GLU A 251 13.36 11.63 -5.27
N LEU A 252 14.69 11.69 -5.36
CA LEU A 252 15.50 12.50 -4.44
C LEU A 252 15.18 13.99 -4.61
N VAL A 253 15.09 14.46 -5.86
CA VAL A 253 14.69 15.84 -6.14
C VAL A 253 13.27 16.10 -5.65
N ALA A 254 12.34 15.16 -5.83
CA ALA A 254 10.97 15.29 -5.32
C ALA A 254 10.91 15.39 -3.79
N LEU A 255 11.72 14.60 -3.07
CA LEU A 255 11.83 14.66 -1.61
C LEU A 255 12.37 16.01 -1.12
N LEU A 256 13.41 16.52 -1.77
CA LEU A 256 14.02 17.80 -1.43
C LEU A 256 13.05 18.96 -1.67
N LYS A 257 12.42 19.01 -2.85
CA LYS A 257 11.43 20.03 -3.19
C LYS A 257 10.20 19.99 -2.29
N GLU A 258 9.64 18.81 -2.00
CA GLU A 258 8.51 18.67 -1.06
C GLU A 258 8.85 19.26 0.32
N SER A 259 10.06 19.00 0.84
CA SER A 259 10.48 19.52 2.14
C SER A 259 10.57 21.04 2.17
N GLU A 260 11.12 21.65 1.12
CA GLU A 260 11.25 23.10 1.01
C GLU A 260 9.89 23.79 0.83
N GLU A 261 9.07 23.28 -0.10
CA GLU A 261 7.75 23.82 -0.41
C GLU A 261 6.80 23.75 0.80
N ILE A 262 6.86 22.69 1.61
CA ILE A 262 6.06 22.60 2.84
C ILE A 262 6.51 23.65 3.87
N LYS A 263 7.80 23.95 3.98
CA LYS A 263 8.32 24.95 4.94
C LYS A 263 7.99 26.37 4.50
N LYS A 264 8.04 26.63 3.19
CA LYS A 264 7.72 27.92 2.58
C LYS A 264 6.22 28.21 2.67
N ASN A 265 5.38 27.28 2.19
CA ASN A 265 3.93 27.51 2.06
C ASN A 265 3.12 27.10 3.30
N LYS A 266 3.68 26.28 4.20
CA LYS A 266 3.06 25.82 5.46
C LYS A 266 1.61 25.32 5.31
N PRO A 267 1.31 24.47 4.30
CA PRO A 267 -0.06 24.10 3.92
C PRO A 267 -0.81 23.38 5.05
N LEU A 268 -2.13 23.58 5.13
CA LEU A 268 -3.01 23.19 6.25
C LEU A 268 -2.82 21.73 6.73
N TYR A 269 -2.60 20.81 5.79
CA TYR A 269 -2.54 19.37 6.05
C TYR A 269 -1.12 18.76 6.08
N ASN A 270 -0.04 19.55 6.03
CA ASN A 270 1.34 19.06 6.20
C ASN A 270 1.96 19.37 7.57
N ARG A 271 1.13 19.56 8.62
CA ARG A 271 1.56 20.04 9.96
C ARG A 271 2.87 19.45 10.49
N ALA A 272 3.04 18.12 10.38
CA ALA A 272 4.23 17.42 10.88
C ALA A 272 5.53 17.82 10.16
N LEU A 273 5.47 18.11 8.86
CA LEU A 273 6.63 18.42 8.01
C LEU A 273 6.95 19.91 7.94
N ARG A 274 6.13 20.77 8.57
CA ARG A 274 6.39 22.23 8.65
C ARG A 274 7.57 22.58 9.56
N ARG A 275 7.99 21.66 10.43
CA ARG A 275 9.06 21.86 11.40
C ARG A 275 10.16 20.84 11.16
N THR A 276 11.40 21.29 11.21
CA THR A 276 12.58 20.43 11.21
C THR A 276 12.78 19.86 12.62
N ILE A 277 12.24 18.68 12.90
CA ILE A 277 12.32 18.04 14.23
C ILE A 277 13.38 16.94 14.22
N PHE A 278 14.64 17.32 14.42
CA PHE A 278 15.70 16.41 14.82
C PHE A 278 16.09 16.70 16.25
N THR A 279 15.75 15.77 17.14
CA THR A 279 15.98 15.92 18.58
C THR A 279 17.30 15.29 19.02
N HIS A 280 17.84 14.34 18.24
CA HIS A 280 19.06 13.61 18.59
C HIS A 280 20.09 13.63 17.45
N ALA A 281 21.36 13.51 17.79
CA ALA A 281 22.48 13.44 16.85
C ALA A 281 23.54 12.44 17.32
N LEU A 282 24.31 11.92 16.36
CA LEU A 282 25.52 11.14 16.61
C LEU A 282 26.74 12.06 16.58
N TYR A 283 27.57 11.98 17.61
CA TYR A 283 28.84 12.69 17.71
C TYR A 283 29.99 11.70 17.89
N SER A 284 31.19 12.14 17.55
CA SER A 284 32.44 11.45 17.88
C SER A 284 33.32 12.28 18.79
N PHE A 285 34.13 11.62 19.60
CA PHE A 285 35.20 12.23 20.41
C PHE A 285 36.32 11.21 20.59
N LYS A 286 37.55 11.67 20.79
CA LYS A 286 38.71 10.80 21.06
C LYS A 286 38.89 10.67 22.58
N ASP A 287 39.11 9.46 23.08
CA ASP A 287 39.46 9.23 24.49
C ASP A 287 40.97 9.29 24.73
N ASP A 288 41.37 9.19 26.01
CA ASP A 288 42.77 9.28 26.44
C ASP A 288 43.64 8.13 25.92
N ASN A 289 43.04 6.98 25.57
CA ASN A 289 43.73 5.84 24.97
C ASN A 289 43.80 5.94 23.44
N GLY A 290 43.25 7.01 22.88
CA GLY A 290 43.30 7.33 21.46
C GLY A 290 42.18 6.70 20.61
N TYR A 291 41.15 6.09 21.20
CA TYR A 291 40.02 5.55 20.45
C TYR A 291 38.97 6.62 20.13
N ILE A 292 38.43 6.59 18.92
CA ILE A 292 37.29 7.42 18.51
C ILE A 292 36.00 6.77 19.03
N ASN A 293 35.43 7.37 20.06
CA ASN A 293 34.17 6.97 20.67
C ASN A 293 32.99 7.63 19.96
N LEU A 294 31.85 6.93 19.92
CA LEU A 294 30.60 7.41 19.35
C LEU A 294 29.54 7.61 20.44
N LYS A 295 28.76 8.70 20.34
CA LYS A 295 27.71 9.02 21.30
C LYS A 295 26.48 9.58 20.63
N ILE A 296 25.32 9.02 20.99
CA ILE A 296 24.02 9.62 20.71
C ILE A 296 23.70 10.63 21.80
N ASP A 297 23.45 11.88 21.43
CA ASP A 297 23.06 12.94 22.36
C ASP A 297 21.96 13.82 21.76
N VAL A 298 21.39 14.72 22.56
CA VAL A 298 20.48 15.76 22.06
C VAL A 298 21.23 16.66 21.06
N VAL A 299 20.52 17.17 20.05
CA VAL A 299 21.17 18.06 19.07
C VAL A 299 21.66 19.35 19.74
N ASP A 300 22.95 19.65 19.59
CA ASP A 300 23.62 20.86 20.07
C ASP A 300 24.17 21.61 18.86
N GLY A 301 23.69 22.83 18.62
CA GLY A 301 24.10 23.65 17.47
C GLY A 301 25.57 24.06 17.48
N ARG A 302 26.28 23.91 18.60
CA ARG A 302 27.70 24.25 18.75
C ARG A 302 28.63 23.10 18.36
N LYS A 303 28.11 21.87 18.30
CA LYS A 303 28.88 20.67 17.96
C LYS A 303 28.61 20.29 16.51
N LYS A 304 29.60 19.72 15.81
CA LYS A 304 29.42 19.16 14.48
C LYS A 304 28.94 17.71 14.62
N PRO A 305 27.66 17.40 14.32
CA PRO A 305 27.19 16.01 14.34
C PRO A 305 27.68 15.26 13.10
N ILE A 306 27.87 13.94 13.24
CA ILE A 306 28.08 13.02 12.12
C ILE A 306 26.77 12.88 11.32
N THR A 307 25.65 12.67 12.02
CA THR A 307 24.29 12.55 11.45
C THR A 307 23.24 12.87 12.51
N THR A 308 22.01 13.20 12.09
CA THR A 308 20.88 13.56 12.97
C THR A 308 19.69 12.58 12.86
N PHE A 309 18.88 12.52 13.92
CA PHE A 309 17.76 11.61 14.10
C PHE A 309 16.53 12.31 14.69
N SER A 310 15.34 11.89 14.26
CA SER A 310 14.06 12.45 14.72
C SER A 310 13.74 12.06 16.16
N ASN A 311 14.19 10.88 16.59
CA ASN A 311 14.04 10.37 17.95
C ASN A 311 15.23 9.46 18.34
N ARG A 312 15.36 9.20 19.65
CA ARG A 312 16.46 8.41 20.22
C ARG A 312 16.48 6.96 19.72
N ASP A 313 15.33 6.35 19.49
CA ASP A 313 15.24 4.94 19.09
C ASP A 313 15.75 4.71 17.66
N SER A 314 15.44 5.63 16.74
CA SER A 314 15.99 5.61 15.38
C SER A 314 17.52 5.76 15.39
N ALA A 315 18.07 6.56 16.31
CA ALA A 315 19.50 6.69 16.51
C ALA A 315 20.12 5.38 17.04
N LYS A 316 19.48 4.73 18.02
CA LYS A 316 19.93 3.43 18.55
C LYS A 316 19.91 2.35 17.47
N GLN A 317 18.83 2.23 16.70
CA GLN A 317 18.72 1.26 15.61
C GLN A 317 19.83 1.44 14.57
N PHE A 318 20.12 2.70 14.21
CA PHE A 318 21.26 3.01 13.35
C PHE A 318 22.58 2.53 13.95
N MET A 319 22.82 2.81 15.24
CA MET A 319 24.06 2.42 15.92
C MET A 319 24.23 0.91 16.05
N HIS A 320 23.16 0.16 16.32
CA HIS A 320 23.21 -1.31 16.32
C HIS A 320 23.65 -1.84 14.96
N LYS A 321 23.04 -1.35 13.88
CA LYS A 321 23.41 -1.73 12.52
C LYS A 321 24.84 -1.32 12.16
N ALA A 322 25.29 -0.13 12.60
CA ALA A 322 26.65 0.33 12.38
C ALA A 322 27.67 -0.56 13.10
N VAL A 323 27.40 -0.92 14.35
CA VAL A 323 28.24 -1.83 15.14
C VAL A 323 28.40 -3.18 14.45
N GLU A 324 27.33 -3.74 13.91
CA GLU A 324 27.39 -4.99 13.15
C GLU A 324 28.13 -4.83 11.82
N THR A 325 27.85 -3.76 11.07
CA THR A 325 28.39 -3.56 9.70
C THR A 325 29.89 -3.31 9.69
N TYR A 326 30.40 -2.54 10.67
CA TYR A 326 31.83 -2.15 10.74
C TYR A 326 32.57 -2.87 11.88
N SER A 327 31.96 -3.91 12.46
CA SER A 327 32.54 -4.67 13.58
C SER A 327 33.07 -3.77 14.70
N LEU A 328 32.27 -2.78 15.11
CA LEU A 328 32.67 -1.82 16.13
C LEU A 328 32.44 -2.38 17.54
N CYS A 329 33.24 -1.93 18.49
CA CYS A 329 33.01 -2.23 19.89
C CYS A 329 31.74 -1.55 20.42
N GLN A 330 30.79 -2.31 20.97
CA GLN A 330 29.54 -1.79 21.51
C GLN A 330 29.72 -0.76 22.65
N LYS A 331 30.81 -0.90 23.43
CA LYS A 331 31.13 0.00 24.54
C LYS A 331 31.60 1.36 24.02
N LEU A 332 32.59 1.36 23.13
CA LEU A 332 33.12 2.59 22.51
C LEU A 332 32.10 3.23 21.55
N ALA A 333 31.19 2.44 20.99
CA ALA A 333 30.04 2.93 20.21
C ALA A 333 28.91 3.53 21.08
N GLY A 334 29.02 3.49 22.40
CA GLY A 334 28.06 4.11 23.32
C GLY A 334 26.70 3.41 23.42
N ILE A 335 26.59 2.15 22.96
CA ILE A 335 25.32 1.39 22.99
C ILE A 335 25.26 0.34 24.12
N TYR A 336 26.40 0.00 24.73
CA TYR A 336 26.46 -0.97 25.82
C TYR A 336 27.40 -0.52 26.93
N ASN A 337 26.88 -0.32 28.14
CA ASN A 337 27.67 0.10 29.29
C ASN A 337 28.10 -1.12 30.12
N THR A 338 29.39 -1.30 30.33
CA THR A 338 29.97 -2.40 31.12
C THR A 338 31.33 -2.02 31.67
N LYS A 339 31.69 -2.56 32.85
CA LYS A 339 33.03 -2.36 33.44
C LYS A 339 34.10 -3.21 32.73
N GLY A 340 33.73 -4.42 32.29
CA GLY A 340 34.62 -5.35 31.58
C GLY A 340 34.55 -5.23 30.05
N SER A 341 34.68 -6.36 29.36
CA SER A 341 34.53 -6.44 27.91
C SER A 341 33.08 -6.27 27.46
N CYS A 342 32.87 -5.72 26.25
CA CYS A 342 31.55 -5.66 25.64
C CYS A 342 30.99 -7.05 25.32
N PHE A 343 29.66 -7.17 25.22
CA PHE A 343 28.99 -8.45 24.93
C PHE A 343 29.48 -9.09 23.61
N ASN A 344 29.63 -8.28 22.55
CA ASN A 344 30.15 -8.76 21.26
C ASN A 344 31.57 -9.35 21.35
N TYR A 345 32.39 -8.93 22.30
CA TYR A 345 33.71 -9.54 22.51
C TYR A 345 33.56 -10.96 23.06
N SER A 346 32.64 -11.17 24.01
CA SER A 346 32.36 -12.49 24.60
C SER A 346 31.88 -13.52 23.58
N ILE A 347 31.17 -13.07 22.54
CA ILE A 347 30.70 -13.92 21.43
C ILE A 347 31.62 -13.85 20.19
N LYS A 348 32.83 -13.30 20.31
CA LYS A 348 33.87 -13.22 19.26
C LYS A 348 33.48 -12.44 18.00
N THR A 349 32.56 -11.48 18.10
CA THR A 349 32.15 -10.58 17.00
C THR A 349 32.71 -9.15 17.15
N CYS A 350 33.60 -8.92 18.12
CA CYS A 350 34.32 -7.68 18.36
C CYS A 350 35.79 -8.01 18.65
N HIS A 351 36.72 -7.17 18.19
CA HIS A 351 38.17 -7.39 18.34
C HIS A 351 38.73 -6.95 19.71
N GLY A 352 37.90 -6.32 20.56
CA GLY A 352 38.29 -6.03 21.95
C GLY A 352 38.92 -4.65 22.19
N ALA A 353 38.61 -3.64 21.35
CA ALA A 353 39.06 -2.27 21.56
C ALA A 353 38.75 -1.73 22.97
N CYS A 354 37.59 -2.06 23.56
CA CYS A 354 37.22 -1.63 24.92
C CYS A 354 38.10 -2.18 26.05
N ILE A 355 38.95 -3.16 25.77
CA ILE A 355 39.89 -3.78 26.71
C ILE A 355 41.32 -3.74 26.18
N ASN A 356 41.61 -2.83 25.23
CA ASN A 356 42.92 -2.62 24.63
C ASN A 356 43.55 -3.86 23.98
N LYS A 357 42.73 -4.80 23.48
CA LYS A 357 43.21 -5.96 22.71
C LYS A 357 43.27 -5.72 21.20
N GLU A 358 42.61 -4.67 20.74
CA GLU A 358 42.70 -4.17 19.37
C GLU A 358 43.36 -2.80 19.44
N GLU A 359 44.37 -2.56 18.60
CA GLU A 359 45.04 -1.27 18.52
C GLU A 359 44.08 -0.14 18.12
N ALA A 360 44.27 1.04 18.71
CA ALA A 360 43.41 2.19 18.49
C ALA A 360 43.35 2.60 17.01
N GLU A 361 44.48 2.52 16.29
CA GLU A 361 44.55 2.86 14.88
C GLU A 361 43.63 1.97 14.02
N SER A 362 43.75 0.64 14.16
CA SER A 362 42.89 -0.35 13.49
C SER A 362 41.40 -0.18 13.80
N TYR A 363 41.05 0.10 15.06
CA TYR A 363 39.66 0.40 15.44
C TYR A 363 39.17 1.69 14.79
N ASN A 364 39.99 2.74 14.83
CA ASN A 364 39.66 4.08 14.36
C ASN A 364 39.45 4.11 12.85
N GLU A 365 40.18 3.33 12.05
CA GLU A 365 39.94 3.20 10.61
C GLU A 365 38.49 2.84 10.30
N ARG A 366 37.91 1.86 11.02
CA ARG A 366 36.52 1.44 10.82
C ARG A 366 35.51 2.49 11.29
N VAL A 367 35.85 3.24 12.34
CA VAL A 367 35.01 4.36 12.79
C VAL A 367 35.07 5.51 11.79
N LEU A 368 36.24 5.81 11.21
CA LEU A 368 36.40 6.82 10.18
C LEU A 368 35.67 6.44 8.90
N GLU A 369 35.69 5.17 8.50
CA GLU A 369 34.88 4.67 7.37
C GLU A 369 33.37 4.93 7.59
N LEU A 370 32.88 4.66 8.82
CA LEU A 370 31.50 5.00 9.19
C LEU A 370 31.25 6.51 9.10
N ILE A 371 32.16 7.34 9.62
CA ILE A 371 32.01 8.80 9.61
C ILE A 371 32.01 9.33 8.18
N GLU A 372 32.97 8.94 7.34
CA GLU A 372 33.07 9.37 5.94
C GLU A 372 31.84 8.95 5.14
N LYS A 373 31.32 7.74 5.37
CA LYS A 373 30.13 7.29 4.65
C LYS A 373 28.85 8.03 5.08
N ASN A 374 28.80 8.54 6.30
CA ASN A 374 27.62 9.24 6.84
C ASN A 374 27.79 10.76 6.88
N SER A 375 28.95 11.29 6.50
CA SER A 375 29.23 12.72 6.39
C SER A 375 29.91 13.02 5.05
N TYR A 376 29.35 13.91 4.26
CA TYR A 376 29.99 14.43 3.04
C TYR A 376 30.75 15.73 3.32
N SER A 377 31.31 15.89 4.53
CA SER A 377 31.98 17.13 4.91
C SER A 377 33.21 17.38 4.05
N GLY A 378 33.30 18.56 3.43
CA GLY A 378 34.45 18.96 2.62
C GLY A 378 34.51 18.40 1.21
N GLN A 379 33.51 17.64 0.75
CA GLN A 379 33.46 17.10 -0.61
C GLN A 379 32.59 17.98 -1.53
N ASN A 380 33.04 18.17 -2.77
CA ASN A 380 32.18 18.64 -3.85
C ASN A 380 31.60 17.41 -4.56
N LEU A 381 30.28 17.27 -4.54
CA LEU A 381 29.60 16.10 -5.09
C LEU A 381 28.49 16.55 -6.03
N ALA A 382 28.44 15.92 -7.20
CA ALA A 382 27.28 15.96 -8.09
C ALA A 382 26.63 14.58 -8.11
N ILE A 383 25.44 14.48 -7.50
CA ILE A 383 24.63 13.26 -7.53
C ILE A 383 23.71 13.35 -8.75
N ILE A 384 23.90 12.46 -9.71
CA ILE A 384 23.17 12.44 -10.98
C ILE A 384 22.10 11.36 -10.93
N ASP A 385 20.90 11.73 -11.36
CA ASP A 385 19.73 10.84 -11.46
C ASP A 385 18.88 11.22 -12.70
N ARG A 386 17.77 10.52 -12.92
CA ARG A 386 16.85 10.74 -14.03
C ARG A 386 16.25 12.16 -14.00
N GLY A 387 16.23 12.82 -15.16
CA GLY A 387 15.55 14.10 -15.37
C GLY A 387 14.07 13.93 -15.66
N ARG A 388 13.41 15.05 -15.97
CA ARG A 388 11.95 15.14 -16.22
C ARG A 388 11.58 14.46 -17.52
N GLU A 389 12.44 14.60 -18.53
CA GLU A 389 12.33 13.97 -19.84
C GLU A 389 13.35 12.83 -20.01
N ILE A 390 13.21 12.05 -21.09
CA ILE A 390 14.03 10.84 -21.34
C ILE A 390 15.54 11.16 -21.43
N ASP A 391 15.87 12.23 -22.16
CA ASP A 391 17.24 12.66 -22.43
C ASP A 391 17.79 13.60 -21.35
N GLU A 392 16.93 14.07 -20.44
CA GLU A 392 17.32 14.96 -19.36
C GLU A 392 17.88 14.16 -18.16
N ARG A 393 18.78 14.79 -17.42
CA ARG A 393 19.31 14.32 -16.14
C ARG A 393 19.13 15.38 -15.08
N SER A 394 18.85 14.93 -13.86
CA SER A 394 18.84 15.81 -12.69
C SER A 394 20.18 15.74 -11.97
N VAL A 395 20.60 16.85 -11.39
CA VAL A 395 21.78 16.94 -10.52
C VAL A 395 21.41 17.53 -9.17
N ILE A 396 21.85 16.88 -8.11
CA ILE A 396 21.85 17.40 -6.74
C ILE A 396 23.30 17.79 -6.45
N TYR A 397 23.54 19.09 -6.26
CA TYR A 397 24.89 19.62 -6.08
C TYR A 397 25.18 19.91 -4.60
N ILE A 398 26.29 19.38 -4.13
CA ILE A 398 26.84 19.60 -2.79
C ILE A 398 28.20 20.27 -2.98
N LYS A 399 28.37 21.47 -2.42
CA LYS A 399 29.60 22.26 -2.49
C LYS A 399 30.20 22.38 -1.09
N ASN A 400 31.45 21.96 -0.91
CA ASN A 400 32.14 21.92 0.40
C ASN A 400 31.31 21.21 1.50
N GLY A 401 30.60 20.13 1.14
CA GLY A 401 29.71 19.40 2.05
C GLY A 401 28.40 20.11 2.43
N ILE A 402 28.08 21.24 1.80
CA ILE A 402 26.83 21.97 1.95
C ILE A 402 25.97 21.70 0.72
N PHE A 403 24.73 21.25 0.92
CA PHE A 403 23.78 21.16 -0.18
C PHE A 403 23.53 22.54 -0.77
N TYR A 404 23.82 22.70 -2.06
CA TYR A 404 23.74 23.98 -2.76
C TYR A 404 22.40 24.13 -3.48
N GLY A 405 21.93 23.06 -4.14
CA GLY A 405 20.66 23.08 -4.86
C GLY A 405 20.49 21.92 -5.82
N VAL A 406 19.45 22.02 -6.66
CA VAL A 406 19.14 21.04 -7.70
C VAL A 406 19.11 21.70 -9.08
N GLY A 407 19.50 20.95 -10.10
CA GLY A 407 19.47 21.41 -11.50
C GLY A 407 19.09 20.28 -12.46
N PHE A 408 18.90 20.65 -13.71
CA PHE A 408 18.58 19.74 -14.80
C PHE A 408 19.41 20.07 -16.05
N PHE A 409 19.80 19.05 -16.81
CA PHE A 409 20.68 19.20 -17.96
C PHE A 409 20.52 18.03 -18.95
N ASP A 410 20.77 18.27 -20.24
CA ASP A 410 20.62 17.26 -21.30
C ASP A 410 21.96 16.66 -21.77
N LEU A 411 23.07 17.41 -21.68
CA LEU A 411 24.38 16.98 -22.20
C LEU A 411 25.40 16.75 -21.07
N ASN A 412 26.12 15.63 -21.12
CA ASN A 412 27.14 15.27 -20.12
C ASN A 412 28.30 16.30 -20.02
N TYR A 413 28.55 17.10 -21.05
CA TYR A 413 29.62 18.10 -21.07
C TYR A 413 29.46 19.18 -19.98
N GLN A 414 28.21 19.48 -19.60
CA GLN A 414 27.86 20.54 -18.66
C GLN A 414 28.25 20.24 -17.20
N ILE A 415 28.52 18.98 -16.84
CA ILE A 415 28.78 18.56 -15.45
C ILE A 415 30.27 18.61 -15.08
N ASN A 416 31.17 18.56 -16.07
CA ASN A 416 32.62 18.52 -15.82
C ASN A 416 33.23 19.91 -15.60
N HIS A 417 32.44 20.98 -15.76
CA HIS A 417 32.86 22.37 -15.56
C HIS A 417 32.06 22.97 -14.40
N PRO A 418 32.66 23.17 -13.21
CA PRO A 418 31.94 23.64 -12.02
C PRO A 418 31.15 24.93 -12.23
N GLU A 419 31.69 25.89 -13.01
CA GLU A 419 31.04 27.17 -13.29
C GLU A 419 29.75 27.02 -14.13
N VAL A 420 29.78 26.12 -15.13
CA VAL A 420 28.59 25.82 -15.95
C VAL A 420 27.56 25.09 -15.11
N LEU A 421 27.99 24.13 -14.30
CA LEU A 421 27.10 23.41 -13.40
C LEU A 421 26.39 24.36 -12.44
N GLU A 422 27.12 25.28 -11.78
CA GLU A 422 26.55 26.26 -10.85
C GLU A 422 25.47 27.15 -11.49
N SER A 423 25.64 27.52 -12.77
CA SER A 423 24.64 28.32 -13.50
C SER A 423 23.31 27.58 -13.75
N LEU A 424 23.34 26.23 -13.76
CA LEU A 424 22.17 25.38 -13.99
C LEU A 424 21.46 25.00 -12.68
N ILE A 425 22.09 25.25 -11.52
CA ILE A 425 21.52 24.91 -10.22
C ILE A 425 20.53 25.99 -9.80
N THR A 426 19.31 25.57 -9.47
CA THR A 426 18.38 26.35 -8.65
C THR A 426 18.79 26.21 -7.18
N PRO A 427 19.21 27.31 -6.51
CA PRO A 427 19.63 27.26 -5.12
C PRO A 427 18.49 26.82 -4.20
N MET A 428 18.79 26.00 -3.20
CA MET A 428 17.82 25.53 -2.21
C MET A 428 18.41 25.58 -0.80
N GLN A 429 17.53 25.61 0.22
CA GLN A 429 18.00 25.72 1.60
C GLN A 429 18.65 24.43 2.11
N ASN A 430 19.93 24.53 2.49
CA ASN A 430 20.59 23.52 3.31
C ASN A 430 20.08 23.61 4.76
N ASN A 431 19.32 22.61 5.19
CA ASN A 431 18.88 22.43 6.57
C ASN A 431 19.01 20.95 6.96
N ARG A 432 18.72 20.63 8.23
CA ARG A 432 18.88 19.25 8.74
C ARG A 432 17.98 18.24 8.04
N ASP A 433 16.78 18.62 7.58
CA ASP A 433 15.93 17.70 6.81
C ASP A 433 16.57 17.40 5.46
N THR A 434 17.07 18.42 4.78
CA THR A 434 17.78 18.27 3.50
C THR A 434 18.95 17.30 3.63
N GLN A 435 19.79 17.48 4.66
CA GLN A 435 20.91 16.59 4.93
C GLN A 435 20.45 15.15 5.21
N HIS A 436 19.44 15.00 6.06
CA HIS A 436 18.89 13.69 6.37
C HIS A 436 18.28 12.99 5.15
N ILE A 437 17.56 13.73 4.30
CA ILE A 437 16.97 13.22 3.04
C ILE A 437 18.07 12.68 2.14
N ILE A 438 19.12 13.47 1.88
CA ILE A 438 20.24 13.08 1.02
C ILE A 438 20.96 11.85 1.60
N GLN A 439 21.37 11.88 2.88
CA GLN A 439 22.05 10.75 3.53
C GLN A 439 21.20 9.48 3.54
N SER A 440 19.91 9.60 3.85
CA SER A 440 18.99 8.46 3.86
C SER A 440 18.82 7.86 2.46
N TYR A 441 18.74 8.71 1.43
CA TYR A 441 18.59 8.28 0.05
C TYR A 441 19.85 7.59 -0.48
N LEU A 442 21.03 8.18 -0.24
CA LEU A 442 22.34 7.60 -0.62
C LEU A 442 22.57 6.23 0.03
N ARG A 443 22.16 6.05 1.30
CA ARG A 443 22.29 4.76 2.00
C ARG A 443 21.40 3.66 1.41
N LYS A 444 20.22 4.02 0.91
CA LYS A 444 19.24 3.05 0.36
C LYS A 444 19.54 2.70 -1.09
N ASN A 445 20.09 3.63 -1.87
CA ASN A 445 20.26 3.48 -3.32
C ASN A 445 21.73 3.30 -3.70
N LYS A 446 22.15 2.03 -3.87
CA LYS A 446 23.55 1.67 -4.17
C LYS A 446 23.99 1.92 -5.63
N ARG A 447 23.09 2.33 -6.53
CA ARG A 447 23.35 2.47 -7.98
C ARG A 447 23.32 3.92 -8.50
N LEU A 448 23.45 4.90 -7.60
CA LEU A 448 23.48 6.31 -8.01
C LEU A 448 24.83 6.68 -8.63
N LYS A 449 24.80 7.47 -9.71
CA LYS A 449 26.01 8.04 -10.30
C LYS A 449 26.41 9.26 -9.48
N ILE A 450 27.55 9.17 -8.79
CA ILE A 450 28.09 10.25 -7.96
C ILE A 450 29.42 10.66 -8.58
N LEU A 451 29.54 11.93 -8.97
CA LEU A 451 30.80 12.53 -9.40
C LEU A 451 31.41 13.29 -8.23
N ARG A 452 32.70 13.07 -7.98
CA ARG A 452 33.51 13.86 -7.06
C ARG A 452 34.19 14.94 -7.90
N LEU A 453 33.94 16.21 -7.58
CA LEU A 453 34.37 17.39 -8.34
C LEU A 453 35.54 18.11 -7.68
#